data_AF-A0A9J6CX50-F1
#
_entry.id   AF-A0A9J6CX50-F1
#
_cell.length_a   1.000
_cell.length_b   1.000
_cell.length_c   1.000
_cell.angle_alpha   90.00
_cell.angle_beta   90.00
_cell.angle_gamma   90.00
#
_symmetry.space_group_name_H-M   'P 1'
#
loop_
_entity.id
_entity.type
_entity.pdbx_description
1 polymer ?
#
loop_
_entity_poly.entity_id
_entity_poly.type
_entity_poly.pdbx_seq_one_letter_code
_entity_poly.pdbx_strand_id
1 'polypeptide(L)'
;MSYIYGQHLEDTCRRWSKKEKKHIDVPWPDVVRLYNVNMGGVGLTDRMISYYRIKARVNKWTIRSIFHLFDIGFSNSWMQYVQDMRAQQKHQKEIVKFLEFRLSVGEELIAQAQSQNEAESDSDEE
;
A
#
# COMPACT_ATOMS: atom_id res chain seq x y z
N MET A 1 40.52 -3.38 7.78
CA MET A 1 39.10 -3.10 8.10
C MET A 1 38.93 -1.60 8.15
N SER A 2 38.36 -0.99 7.11
CA SER A 2 38.17 0.46 7.03
C SER A 2 36.89 0.85 7.78
N TYR A 3 37.04 1.31 9.02
CA TYR A 3 35.97 2.03 9.72
C TYR A 3 35.91 3.42 9.09
N ILE A 4 34.91 3.66 8.25
CA ILE A 4 34.66 4.97 7.68
C ILE A 4 34.14 5.86 8.81
N TYR A 5 35.04 6.65 9.40
CA TYR A 5 34.70 7.78 10.27
C TYR A 5 34.12 8.89 9.39
N GLY A 6 32.88 8.72 8.94
CA GLY A 6 32.06 9.85 8.55
C GLY A 6 31.68 10.59 9.83
N GLN A 7 31.84 11.92 9.87
CA GLN A 7 31.20 12.75 10.89
C GLN A 7 29.70 12.48 10.81
N HIS A 8 29.25 11.55 11.64
CA HIS A 8 27.88 11.05 11.62
C HIS A 8 27.06 12.01 12.49
N LEU A 9 26.06 12.66 11.90
CA LEU A 9 25.12 13.51 12.62
C LEU A 9 24.38 12.63 13.63
N GLU A 10 24.81 12.65 14.89
CA GLU A 10 24.24 11.80 15.94
C GLU A 10 22.79 12.19 16.24
N ASP A 11 21.83 11.56 15.56
CA ASP A 11 20.45 11.58 16.00
C ASP A 11 20.25 10.61 17.16
N THR A 12 19.25 10.89 18.00
CA THR A 12 18.93 10.10 19.20
C THR A 12 17.62 9.34 19.01
N CYS A 13 17.63 8.05 19.32
CA CYS A 13 16.43 7.21 19.28
C CYS A 13 16.04 6.77 20.70
N ARG A 14 14.75 6.90 21.02
CA ARG A 14 14.20 6.48 22.30
C ARG A 14 14.03 4.96 22.36
N ARG A 15 14.84 4.27 23.16
CA ARG A 15 14.79 2.80 23.34
C ARG A 15 14.57 2.39 24.78
N TRP A 16 13.85 1.28 24.98
CA TRP A 16 13.66 0.69 26.30
C TRP A 16 14.96 0.04 26.79
N SER A 17 15.49 0.52 27.92
CA SER A 17 16.61 -0.12 28.62
C SER A 17 16.08 -1.10 29.66
N LYS A 18 16.37 -2.40 29.48
CA LYS A 18 16.01 -3.43 30.48
C LYS A 18 16.73 -3.22 31.82
N LYS A 19 17.95 -2.66 31.79
CA LYS A 19 18.77 -2.41 32.98
C LYS A 19 18.18 -1.28 33.82
N GLU A 20 17.76 -0.19 33.17
CA GLU A 20 17.23 0.99 33.85
C GLU A 20 15.70 0.99 33.96
N LYS A 21 15.02 0.01 33.35
CA LYS A 21 13.56 -0.12 33.27
C LYS A 21 12.87 1.20 32.87
N LYS A 22 13.51 1.94 31.97
CA LYS A 22 12.98 3.18 31.40
C LYS A 22 13.41 3.30 29.95
N HIS A 23 12.70 4.16 29.21
CA HIS A 23 13.16 4.59 27.90
C HIS A 23 14.33 5.56 28.07
N ILE A 24 15.44 5.24 27.40
CA ILE A 24 16.64 6.08 27.31
C ILE A 24 16.83 6.52 25.85
N ASP A 25 17.46 7.68 25.67
CA ASP A 25 17.84 8.16 24.35
C ASP A 25 19.23 7.62 24.00
N VAL A 26 19.31 6.90 22.89
CA VAL A 26 20.52 6.22 22.43
C VAL A 26 20.95 6.85 21.11
N PRO A 27 22.21 7.31 20.98
CA PRO A 27 22.72 7.81 19.71
C PRO A 27 22.79 6.67 18.69
N TRP A 28 22.36 6.94 17.46
CA TRP A 28 22.41 5.93 16.39
C TRP A 28 22.78 6.53 15.03
N PRO A 29 23.26 5.69 14.09
CA PRO A 29 23.57 6.13 12.73
C PRO A 29 22.35 6.67 11.96
N ASP A 30 22.55 7.75 11.20
CA ASP A 30 21.50 8.44 10.43
C ASP A 30 21.01 7.56 9.29
N VAL A 31 21.91 6.72 8.78
CA VAL A 31 21.59 5.66 7.83
C VAL A 31 20.54 4.69 8.37
N VAL A 32 20.56 4.38 9.67
CA VAL A 32 19.59 3.47 10.30
C VAL A 32 18.23 4.17 10.42
N ARG A 33 18.21 5.47 10.74
CA ARG A 33 16.98 6.27 10.72
C ARG A 33 16.37 6.31 9.32
N LEU A 34 17.16 6.70 8.32
CA LEU A 34 16.71 6.81 6.92
C LEU A 34 16.15 5.47 6.44
N TYR A 35 16.84 4.38 6.72
CA TYR A 35 16.35 3.03 6.45
C TYR A 35 14.98 2.78 7.09
N ASN A 36 14.82 3.04 8.39
CA ASN A 36 13.57 2.78 9.10
C ASN A 36 12.41 3.68 8.64
N VAL A 37 12.67 4.94 8.30
CA VAL A 37 11.67 5.88 7.77
C VAL A 37 11.19 5.42 6.38
N ASN A 38 12.10 4.94 5.54
CA ASN A 38 11.79 4.57 4.15
C ASN A 38 11.34 3.11 3.98
N MET A 39 11.57 2.22 4.95
CA MET A 39 11.18 0.80 4.91
C MET A 39 9.66 0.55 4.88
N GLY A 40 8.85 1.50 5.31
CA GLY A 40 7.42 1.29 5.59
C GLY A 40 6.53 1.01 4.36
N GLY A 41 6.99 1.32 3.15
CA GLY A 41 6.15 1.23 1.94
C GLY A 41 5.69 -0.20 1.60
N VAL A 42 6.61 -1.16 1.58
CA VAL A 42 6.30 -2.56 1.23
C VAL A 42 5.38 -3.21 2.28
N GLY A 43 5.60 -2.91 3.56
CA GLY A 43 4.80 -3.47 4.66
C GLY A 43 3.35 -2.99 4.66
N LEU A 44 3.09 -1.75 4.20
CA LEU A 44 1.73 -1.25 4.07
C LEU A 44 0.94 -2.02 3.00
N THR A 45 1.55 -2.21 1.83
CA THR A 45 0.95 -2.99 0.74
C THR A 45 0.71 -4.43 1.16
N ASP A 46 1.71 -5.10 1.76
CA ASP A 46 1.57 -6.48 2.25
C ASP A 46 0.43 -6.63 3.28
N ARG A 47 0.29 -5.66 4.18
CA ARG A 47 -0.80 -5.60 5.14
C ARG A 47 -2.16 -5.42 4.47
N MET A 48 -2.28 -4.55 3.48
CA MET A 48 -3.52 -4.35 2.73
C MET A 48 -3.96 -5.59 1.96
N ILE A 49 -3.01 -6.22 1.29
CA ILE A 49 -3.25 -7.48 0.56
C ILE A 49 -3.71 -8.54 1.56
N SER A 50 -3.08 -8.64 2.73
CA SER A 50 -3.48 -9.60 3.77
C SER A 50 -4.93 -9.43 4.24
N TYR A 51 -5.44 -8.19 4.35
CA TYR A 51 -6.82 -7.94 4.76
C TYR A 51 -7.85 -8.25 3.67
N TYR A 52 -7.60 -7.88 2.42
CA TYR A 52 -8.60 -7.92 1.33
C TYR A 52 -8.17 -8.75 0.12
N ARG A 53 -7.31 -9.75 0.32
CA ARG A 53 -6.81 -10.64 -0.74
C ARG A 53 -7.93 -11.25 -1.55
N ILE A 54 -7.79 -11.28 -2.88
CA ILE A 54 -8.65 -12.07 -3.76
C ILE A 54 -8.42 -13.56 -3.46
N LYS A 55 -9.38 -14.19 -2.79
CA LYS A 55 -9.32 -15.61 -2.42
C LYS A 55 -9.96 -16.47 -3.51
N ALA A 56 -9.20 -16.75 -4.57
CA ALA A 56 -9.61 -17.73 -5.58
C ALA A 56 -9.02 -19.11 -5.27
N ARG A 57 -9.87 -20.16 -5.25
CA ARG A 57 -9.42 -21.56 -5.13
C ARG A 57 -8.98 -22.08 -6.50
N VAL A 58 -7.81 -21.64 -6.95
CA VAL A 58 -7.21 -22.06 -8.22
C VAL A 58 -5.94 -22.87 -7.98
N ASN A 59 -5.83 -23.99 -8.70
CA ASN A 59 -4.64 -24.87 -8.67
C ASN A 59 -3.51 -24.35 -9.58
N LYS A 60 -3.84 -23.53 -10.58
CA LYS A 60 -2.85 -22.91 -11.47
C LYS A 60 -2.18 -21.73 -10.77
N TRP A 61 -0.87 -21.83 -10.53
CA TRP A 61 -0.09 -20.79 -9.86
C TRP A 61 -0.09 -19.46 -10.64
N THR A 62 -0.16 -19.52 -11.97
CA THR A 62 -0.22 -18.32 -12.84
C THR A 62 -1.45 -17.46 -12.56
N ILE A 63 -2.61 -18.09 -12.37
CA ILE A 63 -3.85 -17.38 -12.03
C ILE A 63 -3.73 -16.74 -10.65
N ARG A 64 -3.11 -17.43 -9.69
CA ARG A 64 -2.81 -16.86 -8.36
C ARG A 64 -1.89 -15.64 -8.46
N SER A 65 -0.90 -15.66 -9.35
CA SER A 65 -0.03 -14.51 -9.61
C SER A 65 -0.78 -13.34 -10.24
N ILE A 66 -1.71 -13.59 -11.18
CA ILE A 66 -2.56 -12.55 -11.77
C ILE A 66 -3.43 -11.88 -10.69
N PHE A 67 -4.07 -12.64 -9.81
CA PHE A 67 -4.86 -12.06 -8.72
C PHE A 67 -4.00 -11.26 -7.74
N HIS A 68 -2.77 -11.70 -7.48
CA HIS A 68 -1.83 -10.93 -6.67
C HIS A 68 -1.45 -9.59 -7.32
N LEU A 69 -1.25 -9.56 -8.64
CA LEU A 69 -1.03 -8.32 -9.39
C LEU A 69 -2.21 -7.35 -9.26
N PHE A 70 -3.45 -7.85 -9.36
CA PHE A 70 -4.64 -7.02 -9.11
C PHE A 70 -4.67 -6.48 -7.68
N ASP A 71 -4.38 -7.31 -6.67
CA ASP A 71 -4.34 -6.87 -5.28
C ASP A 71 -3.29 -5.77 -5.05
N ILE A 72 -2.09 -5.90 -5.64
CA ILE A 72 -1.07 -4.84 -5.63
C ILE A 72 -1.58 -3.57 -6.33
N GLY A 73 -2.20 -3.73 -7.51
CA GLY A 73 -2.76 -2.63 -8.28
C GLY A 73 -3.79 -1.82 -7.48
N PHE A 74 -4.76 -2.50 -6.87
CA PHE A 74 -5.75 -1.84 -6.02
C PHE A 74 -5.11 -1.09 -4.85
N SER A 75 -4.14 -1.70 -4.16
CA SER A 75 -3.44 -1.05 -3.05
C SER A 75 -2.68 0.21 -3.51
N ASN A 76 -1.98 0.13 -4.64
CA ASN A 76 -1.24 1.26 -5.18
C ASN A 76 -2.17 2.40 -5.63
N SER A 77 -3.24 2.09 -6.36
CA SER A 77 -4.21 3.09 -6.81
C SER A 77 -4.91 3.78 -5.63
N TRP A 78 -5.24 3.03 -4.57
CA TRP A 78 -5.79 3.64 -3.36
C TRP A 78 -4.79 4.54 -2.65
N MET A 79 -3.52 4.13 -2.55
CA MET A 79 -2.48 4.99 -1.97
C MET A 79 -2.30 6.29 -2.76
N GLN A 80 -2.36 6.23 -4.09
CA GLN A 80 -2.33 7.40 -4.95
C GLN A 80 -3.56 8.29 -4.74
N TYR A 81 -4.76 7.73 -4.73
CA TYR A 81 -6.00 8.44 -4.40
C TYR A 81 -5.92 9.15 -3.04
N VAL A 82 -5.38 8.49 -2.00
CA VAL A 82 -5.20 9.09 -0.67
C VAL A 82 -4.21 10.25 -0.71
N GLN A 83 -3.13 10.14 -1.48
CA GLN A 83 -2.16 11.22 -1.67
C GLN A 83 -2.82 12.42 -2.36
N ASP A 84 -3.61 12.19 -3.41
CA ASP A 84 -4.31 13.23 -4.15
C ASP A 84 -5.35 13.95 -3.28
N MET A 85 -6.14 13.20 -2.50
CA MET A 85 -7.12 13.79 -1.57
C MET A 85 -6.44 14.62 -0.47
N ARG A 86 -5.27 14.20 0.02
CA ARG A 86 -4.48 14.97 0.98
C ARG A 86 -3.89 16.23 0.36
N ALA A 87 -3.42 16.16 -0.90
CA ALA A 87 -2.94 17.32 -1.64
C ALA A 87 -4.04 18.37 -1.84
N GLN A 88 -5.30 17.91 -1.99
CA GLN A 88 -6.50 18.76 -2.04
C GLN A 88 -6.99 19.25 -0.66
N GLN A 89 -6.23 19.02 0.41
CA GLN A 89 -6.59 19.39 1.80
C GLN A 89 -7.94 18.84 2.28
N LYS A 90 -8.41 17.72 1.72
CA LYS A 90 -9.63 17.07 2.22
C LYS A 90 -9.44 16.51 3.62
N HIS A 91 -10.52 16.55 4.40
CA HIS A 91 -10.48 15.97 5.75
C HIS A 91 -10.36 14.45 5.67
N GLN A 92 -9.67 13.85 6.65
CA GLN A 92 -9.48 12.38 6.69
C GLN A 92 -10.80 11.59 6.66
N LYS A 93 -11.89 12.17 7.16
CA LYS A 93 -13.23 11.57 7.15
C LYS A 93 -13.83 11.46 5.75
N GLU A 94 -13.35 12.26 4.80
CA GLU A 94 -13.80 12.30 3.40
C GLU A 94 -13.02 11.35 2.51
N ILE A 95 -11.89 10.81 3.02
CA ILE A 95 -11.07 9.85 2.30
C ILE A 95 -11.72 8.47 2.42
N VAL A 96 -12.14 7.93 1.28
CA VAL A 96 -12.77 6.62 1.18
C VAL A 96 -11.84 5.52 1.70
N LYS A 97 -12.39 4.60 2.49
CA LYS A 97 -11.59 3.48 3.03
C LYS A 97 -11.23 2.49 1.92
N PHE A 98 -10.14 1.75 2.12
CA PHE A 98 -9.63 0.85 1.09
C PHE A 98 -10.66 -0.17 0.57
N LEU A 99 -11.50 -0.74 1.45
CA LEU A 99 -12.55 -1.67 1.04
C LEU A 99 -13.61 -0.99 0.15
N GLU A 100 -14.10 0.17 0.56
CA GLU A 100 -15.11 0.94 -0.17
C GLU A 100 -14.58 1.35 -1.55
N PHE A 101 -13.31 1.77 -1.60
CA PHE A 101 -12.63 2.07 -2.87
C PHE A 101 -12.61 0.85 -3.79
N ARG A 102 -12.28 -0.34 -3.28
CA ARG A 102 -12.29 -1.58 -4.07
C ARG A 102 -13.68 -1.94 -4.58
N LEU A 103 -14.72 -1.76 -3.76
CA LEU A 103 -16.10 -2.02 -4.17
C LEU A 103 -16.51 -1.06 -5.29
N SER A 104 -16.25 0.24 -5.13
CA SER A 104 -16.55 1.25 -6.16
C SER A 104 -15.86 0.96 -7.49
N VAL A 105 -14.58 0.57 -7.47
CA VAL A 105 -13.88 0.18 -8.71
C VAL A 105 -14.48 -1.09 -9.31
N GLY A 106 -14.88 -2.06 -8.49
CA GLY A 106 -15.53 -3.28 -8.96
C GLY A 106 -16.88 -3.01 -9.63
N GLU A 107 -17.71 -2.18 -9.01
CA GLU A 107 -19.02 -1.77 -9.55
C GLU A 107 -18.86 -1.05 -10.90
N GLU A 108 -17.90 -0.11 -10.99
CA GLU A 108 -17.62 0.65 -12.21
C GLU A 108 -17.14 -0.27 -13.34
N LEU A 109 -16.25 -1.21 -13.06
CA LEU A 109 -15.76 -2.17 -14.06
C LEU A 109 -16.87 -3.11 -14.55
N ILE A 110 -17.80 -3.51 -13.68
CA ILE A 110 -18.94 -4.34 -14.07
C ILE A 110 -19.89 -3.54 -14.96
N ALA A 111 -20.20 -2.29 -14.61
CA ALA A 111 -21.06 -1.42 -15.40
C ALA A 111 -20.48 -1.16 -16.79
N GLN A 112 -19.17 -0.92 -16.88
CA GLN A 112 -18.47 -0.73 -18.17
C GLN A 112 -18.47 -1.99 -19.03
N ALA A 113 -18.35 -3.18 -18.43
CA ALA A 113 -18.43 -4.43 -19.18
C ALA A 113 -19.85 -4.70 -19.73
N GLN A 114 -20.88 -4.32 -18.98
CA GLN A 114 -22.28 -4.46 -19.42
C GLN A 114 -22.59 -3.55 -20.62
N SER A 115 -22.17 -2.28 -20.56
CA SER A 115 -22.40 -1.34 -21.67
C SER A 115 -21.65 -1.71 -22.94
N GLN A 116 -20.46 -2.31 -22.83
CA GLN A 116 -19.71 -2.82 -23.99
C GLN A 116 -20.41 -3.99 -24.65
N ASN A 117 -20.94 -4.93 -23.87
CA ASN A 117 -21.68 -6.08 -24.41
C ASN A 117 -22.98 -5.65 -25.11
N GLU A 118 -23.69 -4.65 -24.56
CA GLU A 118 -24.90 -4.10 -25.18
C GLU A 118 -24.60 -3.43 -26.53
N ALA A 119 -23.51 -2.66 -26.61
CA ALA A 119 -23.08 -2.03 -27.85
C ALA A 119 -22.62 -3.03 -28.94
N GLU A 120 -22.00 -4.14 -28.55
CA GLU A 120 -21.64 -5.23 -29.47
C GLU A 120 -22.89 -5.93 -30.02
N SER A 121 -23.90 -6.19 -29.17
CA SER A 121 -25.15 -6.81 -29.61
C SER A 121 -25.97 -5.95 -30.57
N ASP A 122 -25.99 -4.62 -30.37
CA ASP A 122 -26.70 -3.69 -31.26
C ASP A 122 -26.01 -3.57 -32.63
N SER A 123 -24.69 -3.84 -32.69
CA SER A 123 -23.92 -3.79 -33.94
C SER A 123 -24.00 -5.05 -34.79
N ASP A 124 -24.38 -6.20 -34.21
CA ASP A 124 -24.58 -7.46 -34.93
C ASP A 124 -26.02 -7.63 -35.46
N GLU A 125 -26.96 -6.77 -35.03
CA GLU A 125 -28.36 -6.76 -35.47
C GLU A 125 -28.66 -5.76 -36.62
N GLU A 126 -27.70 -4.90 -37.02
CA GLU A 126 -27.74 -4.03 -38.22
C GLU A 126 -27.02 -4.65 -39.45
#